data_AF-A0A7C4F901-F1
#
_entry.id   AF-A0A7C4F901-F1
#
_cell.length_a   1.000
_cell.length_b   1.000
_cell.length_c   1.000
_cell.angle_alpha   90.00
_cell.angle_beta   90.00
_cell.angle_gamma   90.00
#
_symmetry.space_group_name_H-M   'P 1'
#
loop_
_entity.id
_entity.type
_entity.pdbx_description
1 polymer ?
#
loop_
_entity_poly.entity_id
_entity_poly.type
_entity_poly.pdbx_seq_one_letter_code
_entity_poly.pdbx_strand_id
1 'polypeptide(L)'
;MPETEKKKEQVPELEEGAWYLKLCKKVNKWFGPKPEALEKRQKKLQKFYEKKYRELKLAENNLTTAEYIYTKDDPRYAQALKKYEKAKKDFNYAAKVYKQEEFKKIVYFAGIDVEYHEVEFLSIFMTMLTFIIMMIIALVVYVLVPIEIIMYLLYMVLPTAFIPMFVFVFLYYYPKILSNRLKVRMLGRAPEAVNYMVMSMSLTPALDKAVAFAAENTDEPLSSGLKKVIWNIYTRKFNTIEDSFLDFAYEWGYWNEDLKRSLYAIRMAVFERSEEGLKRNLEKAKDIVLLGTKKKIDEFAASLSGPTTILFAIGILMPMVIGAMLPMLSLVNINLTIPAAGAAGSTAGITPAQQSSDNTVALIVLMDILFPIVTFGYAYYILGKRPGTTPPPKIKSTMSKKKENAILITALILTIGISLVSIPMVLAPEGTILYYIGPLPIIIGVGLGIAYYCGTTVFAIKKERDDIIKMEEEFPDALFQLGSRMTEGSSVEVALKRTAESMEG
;
A
#
# COMPACT_ATOMS: atom_id res chain seq x y z
N MET A 1 -8.11 -36.99 -34.96
CA MET A 1 -7.71 -36.61 -33.60
C MET A 1 -6.37 -35.91 -33.65
N PRO A 2 -6.33 -34.59 -33.47
CA PRO A 2 -5.15 -33.91 -32.96
C PRO A 2 -5.41 -33.46 -31.52
N GLU A 3 -4.36 -33.55 -30.72
CA GLU A 3 -4.30 -33.28 -29.28
C GLU A 3 -4.87 -31.91 -28.92
N THR A 4 -5.95 -31.92 -28.14
CA THR A 4 -6.38 -30.73 -27.39
C THR A 4 -5.29 -30.39 -26.39
N GLU A 5 -4.54 -29.33 -26.68
CA GLU A 5 -3.75 -28.60 -25.70
C GLU A 5 -4.60 -28.37 -24.46
N LYS A 6 -4.19 -28.98 -23.34
CA LYS A 6 -4.65 -28.61 -22.02
C LYS A 6 -4.27 -27.15 -21.79
N LYS A 7 -5.17 -26.24 -22.17
CA LYS A 7 -5.22 -24.87 -21.67
C LYS A 7 -5.39 -25.01 -20.16
N LYS A 8 -4.27 -24.99 -19.43
CA LYS A 8 -4.26 -24.86 -17.98
C LYS A 8 -5.11 -23.63 -17.69
N GLU A 9 -6.27 -23.84 -17.07
CA GLU A 9 -7.05 -22.78 -16.44
C GLU A 9 -6.09 -21.97 -15.58
N GLN A 10 -5.68 -20.82 -16.12
CA GLN A 10 -4.94 -19.81 -15.39
C GLN A 10 -5.94 -19.24 -14.40
N VAL A 11 -5.94 -19.79 -13.19
CA VAL A 11 -6.42 -19.08 -12.00
C VAL A 11 -5.80 -17.69 -12.10
N PRO A 12 -6.59 -16.60 -12.15
CA PRO A 12 -6.04 -15.27 -12.28
C PRO A 12 -5.08 -15.05 -11.11
N GLU A 13 -3.77 -15.05 -11.40
CA GLU A 13 -2.77 -14.73 -10.40
C GLU A 13 -3.10 -13.32 -9.91
N LEU A 14 -3.39 -13.18 -8.61
CA LEU A 14 -3.34 -11.88 -7.94
C LEU A 14 -1.95 -11.28 -8.22
N GLU A 15 -1.82 -10.45 -9.25
CA GLU A 15 -0.55 -9.81 -9.63
C GLU A 15 0.09 -9.10 -8.44
N GLU A 16 -0.73 -8.65 -7.50
CA GLU A 16 -0.33 -7.93 -6.31
C GLU A 16 -0.41 -8.80 -5.06
N GLY A 17 0.75 -9.03 -4.45
CA GLY A 17 0.88 -9.91 -3.28
C GLY A 17 1.22 -11.36 -3.61
N ALA A 18 1.22 -11.78 -4.89
CA ALA A 18 1.67 -13.12 -5.28
C ALA A 18 3.12 -13.41 -4.86
N TRP A 19 4.01 -12.42 -4.91
CA TRP A 19 5.39 -12.59 -4.44
C TRP A 19 5.42 -12.92 -2.94
N TYR A 20 4.58 -12.25 -2.15
CA TYR A 20 4.50 -12.44 -0.70
C TYR A 20 3.88 -13.80 -0.37
N LEU A 21 2.83 -14.21 -1.09
CA LEU A 21 2.22 -15.54 -0.92
C LEU A 21 3.19 -16.65 -1.33
N LYS A 22 3.92 -16.50 -2.45
CA LYS A 22 4.97 -17.44 -2.87
C LYS A 22 6.09 -17.52 -1.83
N LEU A 23 6.47 -16.39 -1.25
CA LEU A 23 7.50 -16.31 -0.21
C LEU A 23 7.03 -16.98 1.10
N CYS A 24 5.83 -16.65 1.59
CA CYS A 24 5.19 -17.30 2.74
C CYS A 24 5.15 -18.82 2.57
N LYS A 25 4.57 -19.30 1.46
CA LYS A 25 4.42 -20.74 1.23
C LYS A 25 5.76 -21.45 1.07
N LYS A 26 6.76 -20.82 0.43
CA LYS A 26 8.09 -21.40 0.27
C LYS A 26 8.84 -21.47 1.61
N VAL A 27 8.84 -20.42 2.42
CA VAL A 27 9.49 -20.40 3.73
C VAL A 27 8.80 -21.35 4.71
N ASN A 28 7.46 -21.36 4.73
CA ASN A 28 6.69 -22.26 5.59
C ASN A 28 6.88 -23.74 5.18
N LYS A 29 6.98 -24.04 3.89
CA LYS A 29 7.25 -25.41 3.42
C LYS A 29 8.62 -25.94 3.85
N TRP A 30 9.64 -25.09 3.91
CA TRP A 30 11.02 -25.49 4.22
C TRP A 30 11.35 -25.41 5.71
N PHE A 31 10.81 -24.42 6.42
CA PHE A 31 11.19 -24.11 7.80
C PHE A 31 10.00 -23.99 8.76
N GLY A 32 8.77 -24.16 8.26
CA GLY A 32 7.54 -23.98 9.02
C GLY A 32 7.44 -24.90 10.24
N PRO A 33 6.75 -24.46 11.31
CA PRO A 33 6.51 -25.31 12.46
C PRO A 33 5.65 -26.51 12.09
N LYS A 34 5.96 -27.67 12.68
CA LYS A 34 5.19 -28.91 12.49
C LYS A 34 3.70 -28.68 12.83
N PRO A 35 2.77 -29.29 12.09
CA PRO A 35 1.32 -29.11 12.29
C PRO A 35 0.87 -29.41 13.74
N GLU A 36 1.52 -30.35 14.42
CA GLU A 36 1.24 -30.68 15.83
C GLU A 36 1.53 -29.52 16.83
N ALA A 37 2.53 -28.69 16.54
CA ALA A 37 2.86 -27.53 17.38
C ALA A 37 1.82 -26.40 17.20
N LEU A 38 1.27 -26.27 15.99
CA LEU A 38 0.22 -25.32 15.66
C LEU A 38 -1.10 -25.69 16.33
N GLU A 39 -1.50 -26.95 16.29
CA GLU A 39 -2.68 -27.43 17.00
C GLU A 39 -2.58 -27.21 18.52
N LYS A 40 -1.40 -27.45 19.12
CA LYS A 40 -1.19 -27.19 20.55
C LYS A 40 -1.30 -25.70 20.89
N ARG A 41 -0.80 -24.81 20.04
CA ARG A 41 -0.91 -23.35 20.22
C ARG A 41 -2.36 -22.88 20.06
N GLN A 42 -3.08 -23.39 19.06
CA GLN A 42 -4.50 -23.10 18.85
C GLN A 42 -5.37 -23.62 20.00
N LYS A 43 -5.14 -24.85 20.51
CA LYS A 43 -5.82 -25.39 21.69
C LYS A 43 -5.55 -24.57 22.95
N LYS A 44 -4.32 -24.06 23.14
CA LYS A 44 -4.01 -23.13 24.25
C LYS A 44 -4.76 -21.81 24.13
N LEU A 45 -4.80 -21.22 22.93
CA LEU A 45 -5.53 -20.00 22.65
C LEU A 45 -7.05 -20.19 22.83
N GLN A 46 -7.60 -21.33 22.40
CA GLN A 46 -8.99 -21.68 22.61
C GLN A 46 -9.34 -21.83 24.08
N LYS A 47 -8.52 -22.56 24.87
CA LYS A 47 -8.70 -22.67 26.32
C LYS A 47 -8.63 -21.32 27.03
N PHE A 48 -7.74 -20.44 26.58
CA PHE A 48 -7.64 -19.08 27.12
C PHE A 48 -8.89 -18.25 26.79
N TYR A 49 -9.39 -18.34 25.56
CA TYR A 49 -10.64 -17.69 25.15
C TYR A 49 -11.84 -18.20 25.94
N GLU A 50 -12.00 -19.51 26.08
CA GLU A 50 -13.09 -20.14 26.85
C GLU A 50 -13.02 -19.75 28.33
N LYS A 51 -11.83 -19.68 28.93
CA LYS A 51 -11.65 -19.22 30.31
C LYS A 51 -12.13 -17.78 30.48
N LYS A 52 -11.73 -16.87 29.57
CA LYS A 52 -12.15 -15.46 29.62
C LYS A 52 -13.65 -15.28 29.32
N TYR A 53 -14.24 -16.11 28.47
CA TYR A 53 -15.68 -16.13 28.25
C TYR A 53 -16.46 -16.56 29.52
N ARG A 54 -15.97 -17.56 30.24
CA ARG A 54 -16.55 -18.00 31.53
C ARG A 54 -16.45 -16.90 32.60
N GLU A 55 -15.30 -16.23 32.70
CA GLU A 55 -15.11 -15.09 33.62
C GLU A 55 -16.08 -13.93 33.30
N LEU A 56 -16.34 -13.66 32.02
CA LEU A 56 -17.31 -12.64 31.60
C LEU A 56 -18.74 -13.02 31.99
N LYS A 57 -19.18 -14.25 31.70
CA LYS A 57 -20.53 -14.72 32.08
C LYS A 57 -20.74 -14.70 33.60
N LEU A 58 -19.71 -15.03 34.36
CA LEU A 58 -19.78 -15.01 35.83
C LEU A 58 -19.89 -13.57 36.35
N ALA A 59 -19.14 -12.63 35.74
CA ALA A 59 -19.24 -11.22 36.07
C ALA A 59 -20.58 -10.59 35.63
N GLU A 60 -21.14 -11.03 34.51
CA GLU A 60 -22.47 -10.62 34.01
C GLU A 60 -23.59 -11.12 34.95
N ASN A 61 -23.58 -12.40 35.32
CA ASN A 61 -24.54 -12.93 36.28
C ASN A 61 -24.44 -12.22 37.65
N ASN A 62 -23.23 -11.89 38.10
CA ASN A 62 -23.03 -11.13 39.34
C ASN A 62 -23.53 -9.68 39.22
N LEU A 63 -23.44 -9.07 38.03
CA LEU A 63 -24.01 -7.76 37.75
C LEU A 63 -25.53 -7.81 37.79
N THR A 64 -26.16 -8.76 37.08
CA THR A 64 -27.62 -8.94 37.07
C THR A 64 -28.17 -9.24 38.46
N THR A 65 -27.45 -10.03 39.26
CA THR A 65 -27.80 -10.29 40.67
C THR A 65 -27.66 -9.04 41.52
N ALA A 66 -26.64 -8.21 41.27
CA ALA A 66 -26.45 -6.95 41.99
C ALA A 66 -27.49 -5.87 41.58
N GLU A 67 -27.93 -5.83 40.32
CA GLU A 67 -29.02 -4.98 39.84
C GLU A 67 -30.36 -5.30 40.52
N TYR A 68 -30.59 -6.57 40.86
CA TYR A 68 -31.82 -7.02 41.51
C TYR A 68 -31.85 -6.71 43.02
N ILE A 69 -30.67 -6.67 43.67
CA ILE A 69 -30.54 -6.58 45.14
C ILE A 69 -30.17 -5.16 45.61
N TYR A 70 -29.49 -4.35 44.79
CA TYR A 70 -28.93 -3.06 45.21
C TYR A 70 -29.37 -1.90 44.30
N THR A 71 -29.59 -0.73 44.90
CA THR A 71 -29.85 0.53 44.19
C THR A 71 -28.60 1.04 43.48
N LYS A 72 -28.76 1.78 42.37
CA LYS A 72 -27.62 2.22 41.51
C LYS A 72 -26.53 3.04 42.23
N ASP A 73 -26.86 3.67 43.36
CA ASP A 73 -25.94 4.49 44.15
C ASP A 73 -25.11 3.70 45.19
N ASP A 74 -25.34 2.40 45.35
CA ASP A 74 -24.62 1.56 46.30
C ASP A 74 -23.17 1.25 45.84
N PRO A 75 -22.16 1.33 46.73
CA PRO A 75 -20.77 1.03 46.38
C PRO A 75 -20.56 -0.43 45.94
N ARG A 76 -21.45 -1.34 46.33
CA ARG A 76 -21.42 -2.76 45.94
C ARG A 76 -21.87 -2.98 44.48
N TYR A 77 -22.84 -2.20 44.01
CA TYR A 77 -23.24 -2.18 42.61
C TYR A 77 -22.12 -1.61 41.71
N ALA A 78 -21.50 -0.50 42.13
CA ALA A 78 -20.35 0.08 41.45
C ALA A 78 -19.16 -0.90 41.35
N GLN A 79 -18.93 -1.72 42.39
CA GLN A 79 -17.88 -2.72 42.39
C GLN A 79 -18.19 -3.90 41.44
N ALA A 80 -19.45 -4.33 41.35
CA ALA A 80 -19.90 -5.34 40.38
C ALA A 80 -19.75 -4.83 38.94
N LEU A 81 -20.15 -3.59 38.68
CA LEU A 81 -19.98 -2.93 37.37
C LEU A 81 -18.50 -2.85 36.96
N LYS A 82 -17.62 -2.41 37.86
CA LYS A 82 -16.18 -2.33 37.59
C LYS A 82 -15.55 -3.70 37.30
N LYS A 83 -16.01 -4.76 37.98
CA LYS A 83 -15.59 -6.15 37.71
C LYS A 83 -16.09 -6.64 36.34
N TYR A 84 -17.34 -6.33 35.98
CA TYR A 84 -17.89 -6.62 34.66
C TYR A 84 -17.16 -5.88 33.55
N GLU A 85 -16.90 -4.58 33.68
CA GLU A 85 -16.14 -3.80 32.71
C GLU A 85 -14.72 -4.31 32.50
N LYS A 86 -14.04 -4.70 33.58
CA LYS A 86 -12.71 -5.32 33.51
C LYS A 86 -12.76 -6.67 32.80
N ALA A 87 -13.73 -7.53 33.14
CA ALA A 87 -13.93 -8.82 32.47
C ALA A 87 -14.28 -8.65 30.98
N LYS A 88 -15.05 -7.62 30.63
CA LYS A 88 -15.39 -7.24 29.25
C LYS A 88 -14.17 -6.78 28.47
N LYS A 89 -13.30 -5.95 29.05
CA LYS A 89 -12.02 -5.54 28.43
C LYS A 89 -11.10 -6.74 28.19
N ASP A 90 -10.93 -7.60 29.20
CA ASP A 90 -10.10 -8.81 29.11
C ASP A 90 -10.65 -9.80 28.06
N PHE A 91 -11.97 -9.99 28.02
CA PHE A 91 -12.62 -10.83 27.01
C PHE A 91 -12.46 -10.24 25.60
N ASN A 92 -12.65 -8.93 25.42
CA ASN A 92 -12.47 -8.28 24.12
C ASN A 92 -11.01 -8.41 23.64
N TYR A 93 -10.03 -8.32 24.54
CA TYR A 93 -8.63 -8.59 24.21
C TYR A 93 -8.42 -10.05 23.80
N ALA A 94 -8.92 -11.01 24.58
CA ALA A 94 -8.83 -12.44 24.26
C ALA A 94 -9.55 -12.80 22.95
N ALA A 95 -10.71 -12.19 22.69
CA ALA A 95 -11.48 -12.34 21.46
C ALA A 95 -10.73 -11.76 20.25
N LYS A 96 -10.07 -10.59 20.41
CA LYS A 96 -9.24 -9.99 19.37
C LYS A 96 -8.04 -10.86 19.03
N VAL A 97 -7.38 -11.42 20.03
CA VAL A 97 -6.22 -12.32 19.86
C VAL A 97 -6.61 -13.67 19.26
N TYR A 98 -7.77 -14.22 19.63
CA TYR A 98 -8.22 -15.54 19.18
C TYR A 98 -8.97 -15.52 17.84
N LYS A 99 -10.00 -14.69 17.71
CA LYS A 99 -10.84 -14.66 16.51
C LYS A 99 -10.18 -13.94 15.34
N GLN A 100 -9.31 -12.96 15.63
CA GLN A 100 -8.56 -12.16 14.67
C GLN A 100 -9.44 -11.69 13.49
N GLU A 101 -10.67 -11.25 13.77
CA GLU A 101 -11.68 -10.95 12.74
C GLU A 101 -11.20 -9.87 11.76
N GLU A 102 -10.44 -8.87 12.23
CA GLU A 102 -9.83 -7.85 11.38
C GLU A 102 -8.84 -8.45 10.40
N PHE A 103 -7.97 -9.36 10.84
CA PHE A 103 -6.99 -10.01 9.97
C PHE A 103 -7.68 -10.93 8.96
N LYS A 104 -8.69 -11.71 9.40
CA LYS A 104 -9.49 -12.54 8.48
C LYS A 104 -10.19 -11.71 7.42
N LYS A 105 -10.78 -10.56 7.79
CA LYS A 105 -11.39 -9.63 6.82
C LYS A 105 -10.35 -9.03 5.86
N ILE A 106 -9.14 -8.73 6.34
CA ILE A 106 -8.02 -8.20 5.55
C ILE A 106 -7.54 -9.24 4.52
N VAL A 107 -7.29 -10.47 4.97
CA VAL A 107 -6.83 -11.62 4.17
C VAL A 107 -7.88 -12.00 3.14
N TYR A 108 -9.14 -12.08 3.58
CA TYR A 108 -10.29 -12.36 2.72
C TYR A 108 -10.44 -11.31 1.62
N PHE A 109 -10.41 -10.02 1.97
CA PHE A 109 -10.50 -8.94 0.99
C PHE A 109 -9.27 -8.87 0.07
N ALA A 110 -8.09 -9.21 0.58
CA ALA A 110 -6.87 -9.24 -0.22
C ALA A 110 -6.77 -10.44 -1.16
N GLY A 111 -7.65 -11.45 -1.02
CA GLY A 111 -7.58 -12.69 -1.79
C GLY A 111 -6.33 -13.53 -1.51
N ILE A 112 -5.56 -13.19 -0.46
CA ILE A 112 -4.35 -13.90 -0.07
C ILE A 112 -4.77 -15.01 0.88
N ASP A 113 -4.64 -16.27 0.48
CA ASP A 113 -4.86 -17.41 1.38
C ASP A 113 -3.61 -17.66 2.24
N VAL A 114 -3.49 -16.89 3.33
CA VAL A 114 -2.39 -16.97 4.29
C VAL A 114 -2.94 -16.88 5.71
N GLU A 115 -2.49 -17.80 6.58
CA GLU A 115 -2.86 -17.77 7.99
C GLU A 115 -2.01 -16.76 8.78
N TYR A 116 -2.55 -16.23 9.87
CA TYR A 116 -1.83 -15.27 10.73
C TYR A 116 -0.49 -15.81 11.22
N HIS A 117 -0.45 -17.11 11.55
CA HIS A 117 0.77 -17.78 11.97
C HIS A 117 1.85 -17.76 10.87
N GLU A 118 1.47 -17.95 9.61
CA GLU A 118 2.41 -17.98 8.49
C GLU A 118 3.07 -16.61 8.28
N VAL A 119 2.30 -15.53 8.44
CA VAL A 119 2.81 -14.15 8.41
C VAL A 119 3.78 -13.89 9.57
N GLU A 120 3.42 -14.30 10.78
CA GLU A 120 4.26 -14.14 11.98
C GLU A 120 5.59 -14.88 11.81
N PHE A 121 5.54 -16.14 11.36
CA PHE A 121 6.72 -16.96 11.15
C PHE A 121 7.64 -16.40 10.06
N LEU A 122 7.07 -16.03 8.90
CA LEU A 122 7.84 -15.43 7.81
C LEU A 122 8.56 -14.16 8.29
N SER A 123 7.84 -13.29 9.00
CA SER A 123 8.38 -12.01 9.45
C SER A 123 9.56 -12.22 10.41
N ILE A 124 9.43 -13.12 11.39
CA ILE A 124 10.51 -13.45 12.33
C ILE A 124 11.71 -14.09 11.62
N PHE A 125 11.46 -15.04 10.72
CA PHE A 125 12.54 -15.74 10.01
C PHE A 125 13.37 -14.78 9.15
N MET A 126 12.71 -13.90 8.38
CA MET A 126 13.40 -12.91 7.55
C MET A 126 14.13 -11.85 8.37
N THR A 127 13.59 -11.47 9.53
CA THR A 127 14.31 -10.60 10.47
C THR A 127 15.57 -11.25 11.02
N MET A 128 15.52 -12.54 11.40
CA MET A 128 16.73 -13.24 11.83
C MET A 128 17.76 -13.36 10.71
N LEU A 129 17.33 -13.72 9.50
CA LEU A 129 18.22 -13.86 8.35
C LEU A 129 18.91 -12.52 8.01
N THR A 130 18.14 -11.42 7.97
CA THR A 130 18.69 -10.09 7.70
C THR A 130 19.61 -9.61 8.80
N PHE A 131 19.32 -9.90 10.08
CA PHE A 131 20.20 -9.61 11.19
C PHE A 131 21.55 -10.35 11.07
N ILE A 132 21.54 -11.64 10.74
CA ILE A 132 22.77 -12.42 10.56
C ILE A 132 23.60 -11.87 9.39
N ILE A 133 22.98 -11.56 8.25
CA ILE A 133 23.68 -10.99 7.09
C ILE A 133 24.30 -9.63 7.45
N MET A 134 23.55 -8.74 8.09
CA MET A 134 24.05 -7.43 8.51
C MET A 134 25.19 -7.55 9.53
N MET A 135 25.09 -8.51 10.47
CA MET A 135 26.15 -8.78 11.43
C MET A 135 27.45 -9.26 10.75
N ILE A 136 27.34 -10.14 9.75
CA ILE A 136 28.50 -10.61 8.97
C ILE A 136 29.14 -9.44 8.21
N ILE A 137 28.34 -8.60 7.55
CA ILE A 137 28.84 -7.41 6.84
C ILE A 137 29.55 -6.46 7.80
N ALA A 138 28.93 -6.16 8.95
CA ALA A 138 29.53 -5.31 9.97
C ALA A 138 30.86 -5.86 10.48
N LEU A 139 30.99 -7.18 10.63
CA LEU A 139 32.23 -7.84 11.05
C LEU A 139 33.30 -7.78 9.96
N VAL A 140 32.95 -8.03 8.69
CA VAL A 140 33.86 -7.96 7.56
C VAL A 140 34.43 -6.54 7.41
N VAL A 141 33.58 -5.52 7.50
CA VAL A 141 34.01 -4.11 7.40
C VAL A 141 34.94 -3.73 8.55
N TYR A 142 34.65 -4.20 9.78
CA TYR A 142 35.51 -3.96 10.93
C TYR A 142 36.94 -4.47 10.74
N VAL A 143 37.09 -5.62 10.06
CA VAL A 143 38.41 -6.24 9.81
C VAL A 143 39.16 -5.55 8.66
N LEU A 144 38.46 -5.08 7.63
CA LEU A 144 39.05 -4.52 6.41
C LEU A 144 39.41 -3.04 6.51
N VAL A 145 38.68 -2.26 7.31
CA VAL A 145 38.83 -0.81 7.37
C VAL A 145 39.17 -0.40 8.82
N PRO A 146 40.34 0.20 9.08
CA PRO A 146 40.67 0.74 10.39
C PRO A 146 39.82 2.00 10.63
N ILE A 147 38.64 1.82 11.23
CA ILE A 147 37.70 2.90 11.54
C ILE A 147 37.71 3.14 13.05
N GLU A 148 37.67 4.40 13.46
CA GLU A 148 37.41 4.85 14.84
C GLU A 148 36.17 4.15 15.44
N ILE A 149 36.24 3.74 16.71
CA ILE A 149 35.17 2.95 17.37
C ILE A 149 33.82 3.66 17.32
N ILE A 150 33.81 4.99 17.47
CA ILE A 150 32.58 5.82 17.44
C ILE A 150 31.95 5.81 16.03
N MET A 151 32.76 5.90 14.98
CA MET A 151 32.30 5.86 13.60
C MET A 151 31.77 4.47 13.24
N TYR A 152 32.42 3.40 13.71
CA TYR A 152 31.94 2.04 13.53
C TYR A 152 30.58 1.78 14.19
N LEU A 153 30.39 2.28 15.42
CA LEU A 153 29.11 2.16 16.15
C LEU A 153 27.97 2.84 15.38
N LEU A 154 28.19 4.06 14.90
CA LEU A 154 27.16 4.85 14.22
C LEU A 154 26.80 4.27 12.85
N TYR A 155 27.80 3.90 12.02
CA TYR A 155 27.57 3.50 10.64
C TYR A 155 27.29 2.02 10.42
N MET A 156 27.65 1.13 11.35
CA MET A 156 27.50 -0.32 11.17
C MET A 156 26.60 -0.96 12.21
N VAL A 157 26.77 -0.64 13.49
CA VAL A 157 25.97 -1.26 14.57
C VAL A 157 24.53 -0.77 14.54
N LEU A 158 24.31 0.53 14.32
CA LEU A 158 22.99 1.12 14.30
C LEU A 158 22.13 0.56 13.13
N PRO A 159 22.59 0.54 11.86
CA PRO A 159 21.82 -0.08 10.77
C PRO A 159 21.55 -1.58 10.98
N THR A 160 22.47 -2.30 11.63
CA THR A 160 22.31 -3.73 11.94
C THR A 160 21.13 -4.00 12.89
N ALA A 161 20.78 -3.05 13.76
CA ALA A 161 19.59 -3.15 14.61
C ALA A 161 18.31 -2.64 13.90
N PHE A 162 18.40 -1.51 13.19
CA PHE A 162 17.22 -0.85 12.62
C PHE A 162 16.69 -1.55 11.35
N ILE A 163 17.56 -2.07 10.47
CA ILE A 163 17.14 -2.70 9.22
C ILE A 163 16.30 -3.97 9.48
N PRO A 164 16.72 -4.92 10.34
CA PRO A 164 15.91 -6.11 10.62
C PRO A 164 14.57 -5.78 11.29
N MET A 165 14.56 -4.75 12.15
CA MET A 165 13.33 -4.24 12.76
C MET A 165 12.39 -3.65 11.70
N PHE A 166 12.91 -2.88 10.75
CA PHE A 166 12.14 -2.36 9.63
C PHE A 166 11.56 -3.49 8.76
N VAL A 167 12.36 -4.50 8.44
CA VAL A 167 11.92 -5.68 7.68
C VAL A 167 10.79 -6.43 8.41
N PHE A 168 10.90 -6.57 9.73
CA PHE A 168 9.84 -7.18 10.56
C PHE A 168 8.52 -6.43 10.40
N VAL A 169 8.55 -5.11 10.66
CA VAL A 169 7.36 -4.25 10.59
C VAL A 169 6.78 -4.28 9.18
N PHE A 170 7.62 -4.19 8.15
CA PHE A 170 7.16 -4.22 6.77
C PHE A 170 6.45 -5.53 6.42
N LEU A 171 7.04 -6.70 6.70
CA LEU A 171 6.46 -7.99 6.36
C LEU A 171 5.22 -8.34 7.19
N TYR A 172 5.21 -7.94 8.46
CA TYR A 172 4.08 -8.17 9.36
C TYR A 172 2.87 -7.31 8.98
N TYR A 173 3.07 -6.03 8.67
CA TYR A 173 1.98 -5.13 8.26
C TYR A 173 1.65 -5.20 6.76
N TYR A 174 2.41 -5.96 5.98
CA TYR A 174 2.22 -6.06 4.53
C TYR A 174 0.78 -6.44 4.12
N PRO A 175 0.11 -7.46 4.70
CA PRO A 175 -1.26 -7.81 4.31
C PRO A 175 -2.25 -6.67 4.55
N LYS A 176 -2.05 -5.91 5.63
CA LYS A 176 -2.88 -4.74 5.95
C LYS A 176 -2.67 -3.61 4.95
N ILE A 177 -1.41 -3.33 4.59
CA ILE A 177 -1.06 -2.33 3.59
C ILE A 177 -1.67 -2.71 2.24
N LEU A 178 -1.57 -3.98 1.83
CA LEU A 178 -2.14 -4.47 0.59
C LEU A 178 -3.67 -4.34 0.58
N SER A 179 -4.35 -4.80 1.64
CA SER A 179 -5.82 -4.67 1.74
C SER A 179 -6.26 -3.20 1.63
N ASN A 180 -5.54 -2.27 2.26
CA ASN A 180 -5.85 -0.85 2.15
C ASN A 180 -5.61 -0.32 0.73
N ARG A 181 -4.54 -0.74 0.05
CA ARG A 181 -4.28 -0.36 -1.35
C ARG A 181 -5.37 -0.90 -2.29
N LEU A 182 -5.79 -2.15 -2.10
CA LEU A 182 -6.86 -2.76 -2.88
C LEU A 182 -8.20 -2.06 -2.67
N LYS A 183 -8.50 -1.61 -1.44
CA LYS A 183 -9.70 -0.79 -1.17
C LYS A 183 -9.66 0.51 -1.96
N VAL A 184 -8.54 1.23 -1.92
CA VAL A 184 -8.38 2.48 -2.70
C VAL A 184 -8.52 2.21 -4.19
N ARG A 185 -7.96 1.11 -4.71
CA ARG A 185 -8.13 0.74 -6.12
C ARG A 185 -9.59 0.42 -6.47
N MET A 186 -10.30 -0.32 -5.63
CA MET A 186 -11.73 -0.57 -5.81
C MET A 186 -12.49 0.75 -5.96
N LEU A 187 -12.23 1.74 -5.10
CA LEU A 187 -12.90 3.03 -5.17
C LEU A 187 -12.70 3.72 -6.53
N GLY A 188 -11.51 3.60 -7.12
CA GLY A 188 -11.24 4.15 -8.44
C GLY A 188 -11.88 3.38 -9.59
N ARG A 189 -12.13 2.09 -9.41
CA ARG A 189 -12.75 1.19 -10.41
C ARG A 189 -14.26 1.06 -10.26
N ALA A 190 -14.83 1.59 -9.19
CA ALA A 190 -16.25 1.54 -8.89
C ALA A 190 -17.13 2.18 -9.98
N PRO A 191 -16.81 3.39 -10.51
CA PRO A 191 -17.59 3.98 -11.60
C PRO A 191 -17.58 3.14 -12.88
N GLU A 192 -16.42 2.56 -13.21
CA GLU A 192 -16.22 1.71 -14.39
C GLU A 192 -17.11 0.45 -14.32
N ALA A 193 -17.10 -0.29 -13.20
CA ALA A 193 -17.95 -1.46 -13.05
C ALA A 193 -19.45 -1.13 -13.07
N VAL A 194 -19.84 -0.03 -12.42
CA VAL A 194 -21.23 0.46 -12.47
C VAL A 194 -21.62 0.78 -13.90
N ASN A 195 -20.75 1.43 -14.67
CA ASN A 195 -20.99 1.72 -16.06
C ASN A 195 -21.13 0.44 -16.91
N TYR A 196 -20.27 -0.57 -16.72
CA TYR A 196 -20.42 -1.86 -17.39
C TYR A 196 -21.75 -2.55 -17.07
N MET A 197 -22.18 -2.56 -15.80
CA MET A 197 -23.49 -3.09 -15.41
C MET A 197 -24.64 -2.32 -16.06
N VAL A 198 -24.58 -0.98 -16.05
CA VAL A 198 -25.58 -0.11 -16.68
C VAL A 198 -25.66 -0.35 -18.18
N MET A 199 -24.53 -0.42 -18.88
CA MET A 199 -24.49 -0.71 -20.33
C MET A 199 -25.11 -2.07 -20.63
N SER A 200 -24.74 -3.12 -19.88
CA SER A 200 -25.29 -4.46 -20.08
C SER A 200 -26.80 -4.53 -19.77
N MET A 201 -27.26 -3.92 -18.67
CA MET A 201 -28.68 -3.86 -18.33
C MET A 201 -29.51 -3.05 -19.33
N SER A 202 -28.91 -2.03 -19.96
CA SER A 202 -29.57 -1.22 -20.99
C SER A 202 -29.82 -2.01 -22.28
N LEU A 203 -28.98 -3.01 -22.57
CA LEU A 203 -29.15 -3.91 -23.72
C LEU A 203 -30.07 -5.09 -23.38
N THR A 204 -29.82 -5.75 -22.26
CA THR A 204 -30.62 -6.88 -21.78
C THR A 204 -30.95 -6.67 -20.31
N PRO A 205 -32.23 -6.46 -19.92
CA PRO A 205 -32.64 -6.21 -18.53
C PRO A 205 -32.50 -7.44 -17.61
N ALA A 206 -31.27 -7.88 -17.36
CA ALA A 206 -30.95 -9.07 -16.60
C ALA A 206 -29.72 -8.82 -15.72
N LEU A 207 -29.91 -8.87 -14.38
CA LEU A 207 -28.87 -8.53 -13.41
C LEU A 207 -27.70 -9.52 -13.44
N ASP A 208 -27.98 -10.79 -13.70
CA ASP A 208 -26.97 -11.85 -13.87
C ASP A 208 -26.01 -11.57 -15.00
N LYS A 209 -26.53 -11.21 -16.19
CA LYS A 209 -25.73 -10.84 -17.34
C LYS A 209 -24.94 -9.57 -17.08
N ALA A 210 -25.56 -8.59 -16.42
CA ALA A 210 -24.89 -7.33 -16.09
C ALA A 210 -23.73 -7.52 -15.13
N VAL A 211 -23.91 -8.32 -14.06
CA VAL A 211 -22.86 -8.66 -13.10
C VAL A 211 -21.76 -9.48 -13.77
N ALA A 212 -22.10 -10.46 -14.62
CA ALA A 212 -21.14 -11.26 -15.36
C ALA A 212 -20.31 -10.40 -16.32
N PHE A 213 -20.97 -9.54 -17.10
CA PHE A 213 -20.31 -8.64 -18.04
C PHE A 213 -19.37 -7.67 -17.33
N ALA A 214 -19.82 -7.07 -16.22
CA ALA A 214 -18.95 -6.19 -15.43
C ALA A 214 -17.79 -6.96 -14.77
N ALA A 215 -18.01 -8.20 -14.34
CA ALA A 215 -16.96 -9.05 -13.78
C ALA A 215 -15.87 -9.41 -14.80
N GLU A 216 -16.22 -9.55 -16.08
CA GLU A 216 -15.27 -9.87 -17.15
C GLU A 216 -14.49 -8.66 -17.64
N ASN A 217 -15.09 -7.47 -17.61
CA ASN A 217 -14.50 -6.25 -18.17
C ASN A 217 -13.89 -5.30 -17.13
N THR A 218 -14.11 -5.53 -15.83
CA THR A 218 -13.46 -4.75 -14.77
C THR A 218 -12.18 -5.43 -14.30
N ASP A 219 -11.18 -4.67 -13.91
CA ASP A 219 -9.98 -5.19 -13.26
C ASP A 219 -10.19 -5.63 -11.79
N GLU A 220 -9.23 -6.40 -11.27
CA GLU A 220 -9.09 -6.71 -9.84
C GLU A 220 -8.97 -5.43 -8.99
N PRO A 221 -9.58 -5.36 -7.79
CA PRO A 221 -10.25 -6.45 -7.06
C PRO A 221 -11.77 -6.58 -7.32
N LEU A 222 -12.37 -5.64 -8.07
CA LEU A 222 -13.82 -5.57 -8.21
C LEU A 222 -14.36 -6.71 -9.09
N SER A 223 -13.60 -7.16 -10.09
CA SER A 223 -13.88 -8.37 -10.87
C SER A 223 -14.17 -9.59 -9.98
N SER A 224 -13.24 -9.93 -9.08
CA SER A 224 -13.38 -11.07 -8.17
C SER A 224 -14.55 -10.89 -7.20
N GLY A 225 -14.80 -9.66 -6.75
CA GLY A 225 -15.98 -9.32 -5.96
C GLY A 225 -17.30 -9.59 -6.70
N LEU A 226 -17.40 -9.22 -7.97
CA LEU A 226 -18.58 -9.47 -8.80
C LEU A 226 -18.72 -10.96 -9.17
N LYS A 227 -17.62 -11.66 -9.47
CA LYS A 227 -17.63 -13.13 -9.66
C LYS A 227 -18.15 -13.84 -8.42
N LYS A 228 -17.79 -13.36 -7.23
CA LYS A 228 -18.29 -13.89 -5.96
C LYS A 228 -19.81 -13.75 -5.83
N VAL A 229 -20.43 -12.70 -6.37
CA VAL A 229 -21.90 -12.56 -6.39
C VAL A 229 -22.53 -13.74 -7.10
N ILE A 230 -22.02 -14.09 -8.29
CA ILE A 230 -22.51 -15.23 -9.07
C ILE A 230 -22.17 -16.55 -8.35
N TRP A 231 -20.96 -16.67 -7.82
CA TRP A 231 -20.51 -17.86 -7.07
C TRP A 231 -21.37 -18.17 -5.84
N ASN A 232 -21.84 -17.16 -5.11
CA ASN A 232 -22.68 -17.35 -3.93
C ASN A 232 -24.04 -17.99 -4.28
N ILE A 233 -24.52 -17.81 -5.51
CA ILE A 233 -25.75 -18.44 -6.00
C ILE A 233 -25.47 -19.90 -6.34
N TYR A 234 -24.38 -20.18 -7.06
CA TYR A 234 -23.97 -21.55 -7.38
C TYR A 234 -23.68 -22.39 -6.14
N THR A 235 -23.10 -21.78 -5.10
CA THR A 235 -22.85 -22.42 -3.80
C THR A 235 -24.06 -22.46 -2.88
N ARG A 236 -25.23 -21.98 -3.35
CA ARG A 236 -26.50 -21.94 -2.60
C ARG A 236 -26.41 -21.17 -1.27
N LYS A 237 -25.50 -20.19 -1.17
CA LYS A 237 -25.48 -19.24 -0.05
C LYS A 237 -26.68 -18.30 -0.13
N PHE A 238 -27.06 -17.90 -1.35
CA PHE A 238 -28.25 -17.10 -1.63
C PHE A 238 -29.11 -17.79 -2.70
N ASN A 239 -30.43 -17.56 -2.65
CA ASN A 239 -31.38 -18.14 -3.59
C ASN A 239 -31.56 -17.30 -4.87
N THR A 240 -31.31 -15.99 -4.78
CA THR A 240 -31.53 -15.04 -5.87
C THR A 240 -30.26 -14.22 -6.11
N ILE A 241 -30.10 -13.73 -7.34
CA ILE A 241 -28.95 -12.88 -7.66
C ILE A 241 -29.08 -11.50 -7.03
N GLU A 242 -30.31 -11.00 -6.92
CA GLU A 242 -30.62 -9.72 -6.32
C GLU A 242 -30.14 -9.69 -4.87
N ASP A 243 -30.39 -10.75 -4.09
CA ASP A 243 -30.00 -10.83 -2.68
C ASP A 243 -28.49 -11.01 -2.51
N SER A 244 -27.84 -11.82 -3.35
CA SER A 244 -26.37 -11.88 -3.34
C SER A 244 -25.73 -10.56 -3.77
N PHE A 245 -26.34 -9.85 -4.72
CA PHE A 245 -25.86 -8.55 -5.18
C PHE A 245 -26.04 -7.47 -4.11
N LEU A 246 -27.09 -7.58 -3.31
CA LEU A 246 -27.30 -6.70 -2.15
C LEU A 246 -26.28 -6.95 -1.03
N ASP A 247 -25.99 -8.22 -0.72
CA ASP A 247 -24.93 -8.60 0.23
C ASP A 247 -23.59 -7.98 -0.22
N PHE A 248 -23.29 -8.08 -1.51
CA PHE A 248 -22.12 -7.43 -2.11
C PHE A 248 -22.18 -5.90 -1.99
N ALA A 249 -23.32 -5.26 -2.28
CA ALA A 249 -23.47 -3.82 -2.14
C ALA A 249 -23.29 -3.34 -0.70
N TYR A 250 -23.67 -4.12 0.31
CA TYR A 250 -23.40 -3.81 1.72
C TYR A 250 -21.92 -4.03 2.08
N GLU A 251 -21.34 -5.17 1.68
CA GLU A 251 -19.95 -5.51 1.97
C GLU A 251 -18.98 -4.49 1.35
N TRP A 252 -19.18 -4.16 0.07
CA TRP A 252 -18.31 -3.26 -0.70
C TRP A 252 -18.69 -1.79 -0.54
N GLY A 253 -19.96 -1.51 -0.29
CA GLY A 253 -20.46 -0.17 0.02
C GLY A 253 -20.07 0.36 1.39
N TYR A 254 -19.49 -0.46 2.28
CA TYR A 254 -18.97 -0.01 3.57
C TYR A 254 -17.91 1.11 3.44
N TRP A 255 -17.10 1.06 2.38
CA TRP A 255 -16.04 2.04 2.14
C TRP A 255 -16.45 3.19 1.21
N ASN A 256 -17.59 3.05 0.53
CA ASN A 256 -18.10 4.06 -0.40
C ASN A 256 -19.62 4.04 -0.42
N GLU A 257 -20.20 5.05 0.23
CA GLU A 257 -21.64 5.22 0.27
C GLU A 257 -22.25 5.46 -1.12
N ASP A 258 -21.55 6.15 -2.02
CA ASP A 258 -22.02 6.42 -3.38
C ASP A 258 -22.07 5.13 -4.21
N LEU A 259 -21.06 4.27 -4.07
CA LEU A 259 -21.07 2.94 -4.69
C LEU A 259 -22.22 2.10 -4.14
N LYS A 260 -22.45 2.13 -2.83
CA LYS A 260 -23.61 1.45 -2.23
C LYS A 260 -24.88 1.91 -2.93
N ARG A 261 -25.14 3.23 -2.92
CA ARG A 261 -26.35 3.85 -3.47
C ARG A 261 -26.53 3.57 -4.98
N SER A 262 -25.45 3.55 -5.76
CA SER A 262 -25.53 3.20 -7.18
C SER A 262 -25.91 1.74 -7.40
N LEU A 263 -25.31 0.79 -6.67
CA LEU A 263 -25.69 -0.63 -6.73
C LEU A 263 -27.15 -0.85 -6.32
N TYR A 264 -27.64 -0.12 -5.31
CA TYR A 264 -29.07 -0.12 -4.96
C TYR A 264 -29.94 0.35 -6.12
N ALA A 265 -29.58 1.43 -6.79
CA ALA A 265 -30.32 1.95 -7.93
C ALA A 265 -30.36 0.94 -9.10
N ILE A 266 -29.26 0.22 -9.37
CA ILE A 266 -29.22 -0.88 -10.35
C ILE A 266 -30.18 -2.01 -9.93
N ARG A 267 -30.14 -2.45 -8.66
CA ARG A 267 -31.06 -3.48 -8.16
C ARG A 267 -32.52 -3.06 -8.32
N MET A 268 -32.84 -1.80 -8.01
CA MET A 268 -34.21 -1.29 -8.16
C MET A 268 -34.64 -1.24 -9.63
N ALA A 269 -33.71 -0.95 -10.55
CA ALA A 269 -33.98 -0.92 -11.98
C ALA A 269 -34.44 -2.27 -12.54
N VAL A 270 -34.02 -3.39 -11.95
CA VAL A 270 -34.47 -4.75 -12.33
C VAL A 270 -35.98 -4.95 -12.12
N PHE A 271 -36.57 -4.26 -11.15
CA PHE A 271 -38.00 -4.39 -10.84
C PHE A 271 -38.89 -3.40 -11.62
N GLU A 272 -38.29 -2.51 -12.41
CA GLU A 272 -39.05 -1.59 -13.25
C GLU A 272 -39.69 -2.31 -14.43
N ARG A 273 -40.96 -1.97 -14.69
CA ARG A 273 -41.74 -2.59 -15.77
C ARG A 273 -41.68 -1.79 -17.07
N SER A 274 -41.32 -0.51 -17.00
CA SER A 274 -41.22 0.37 -18.16
C SER A 274 -39.76 0.57 -18.57
N GLU A 275 -39.53 0.63 -19.89
CA GLU A 275 -38.19 0.88 -20.45
C GLU A 275 -37.66 2.27 -20.03
N GLU A 276 -38.53 3.28 -19.96
CA GLU A 276 -38.18 4.61 -19.46
C GLU A 276 -37.80 4.60 -17.98
N GLY A 277 -38.52 3.83 -17.15
CA GLY A 277 -38.21 3.66 -15.73
C GLY A 277 -36.87 2.97 -15.51
N LEU A 278 -36.60 1.91 -16.28
CA LEU A 278 -35.32 1.23 -16.33
C LEU A 278 -34.18 2.19 -16.67
N LYS A 279 -34.27 2.89 -17.82
CA LYS A 279 -33.24 3.84 -18.28
C LYS A 279 -32.99 4.94 -17.24
N ARG A 280 -34.04 5.53 -16.67
CA ARG A 280 -33.94 6.56 -15.63
C ARG A 280 -33.23 6.07 -14.36
N ASN A 281 -33.53 4.87 -13.88
CA ASN A 281 -32.90 4.32 -12.69
C ASN A 281 -31.44 3.91 -12.93
N LEU A 282 -31.13 3.39 -14.12
CA LEU A 282 -29.76 3.09 -14.54
C LEU A 282 -28.91 4.35 -14.70
N GLU A 283 -29.48 5.41 -15.29
CA GLU A 283 -28.83 6.71 -15.40
C GLU A 283 -28.58 7.33 -14.01
N LYS A 284 -29.57 7.25 -13.12
CA LYS A 284 -29.40 7.67 -11.73
C LYS A 284 -28.27 6.89 -11.03
N ALA A 285 -28.13 5.59 -11.28
CA ALA A 285 -27.04 4.79 -10.72
C ALA A 285 -25.66 5.27 -11.21
N LYS A 286 -25.54 5.52 -12.51
CA LYS A 286 -24.34 6.08 -13.16
C LYS A 286 -23.99 7.45 -12.56
N ASP A 287 -24.96 8.35 -12.44
CA ASP A 287 -24.74 9.70 -11.95
C ASP A 287 -24.32 9.73 -10.47
N ILE A 288 -24.93 8.89 -9.63
CA ILE A 288 -24.57 8.80 -8.21
C ILE A 288 -23.08 8.46 -8.03
N VAL A 289 -22.58 7.46 -8.75
CA VAL A 289 -21.19 7.03 -8.58
C VAL A 289 -20.21 8.03 -9.21
N LEU A 290 -20.54 8.60 -10.38
CA LEU A 290 -19.70 9.59 -11.05
C LEU A 290 -19.61 10.90 -10.28
N LEU A 291 -20.75 11.48 -9.89
CA LEU A 291 -20.80 12.72 -9.10
C LEU A 291 -20.20 12.53 -7.72
N GLY A 292 -20.45 11.38 -7.07
CA GLY A 292 -19.83 11.04 -5.79
C GLY A 292 -18.30 10.98 -5.88
N THR A 293 -17.79 10.41 -6.98
CA THR A 293 -16.34 10.32 -7.24
C THR A 293 -15.75 11.71 -7.51
N LYS A 294 -16.40 12.50 -8.37
CA LYS A 294 -16.00 13.88 -8.66
C LYS A 294 -15.95 14.72 -7.38
N LYS A 295 -17.00 14.68 -6.56
CA LYS A 295 -17.07 15.41 -5.30
C LYS A 295 -15.92 15.06 -4.37
N LYS A 296 -15.54 13.78 -4.26
CA LYS A 296 -14.41 13.35 -3.44
C LYS A 296 -13.06 13.86 -3.97
N ILE A 297 -12.89 13.92 -5.29
CA ILE A 297 -11.69 14.49 -5.91
C ILE A 297 -11.63 15.99 -5.63
N ASP A 298 -12.73 16.71 -5.79
CA ASP A 298 -12.82 18.16 -5.53
C ASP A 298 -12.54 18.48 -4.05
N GLU A 299 -13.15 17.73 -3.12
CA GLU A 299 -12.89 17.84 -1.67
C GLU A 299 -11.43 17.54 -1.32
N PHE A 300 -10.84 16.50 -1.93
CA PHE A 300 -9.43 16.18 -1.73
C PHE A 300 -8.53 17.29 -2.25
N ALA A 301 -8.76 17.79 -3.47
CA ALA A 301 -7.99 18.88 -4.07
C ALA A 301 -8.05 20.16 -3.20
N ALA A 302 -9.24 20.52 -2.71
CA ALA A 302 -9.40 21.64 -1.79
C ALA A 302 -8.65 21.42 -0.47
N SER A 303 -8.63 20.18 0.04
CA SER A 303 -7.93 19.83 1.29
C SER A 303 -6.40 19.86 1.19
N LEU A 304 -5.82 19.87 -0.01
CA LEU A 304 -4.36 19.82 -0.21
C LEU A 304 -3.65 21.12 0.14
N SER A 305 -4.33 22.26 0.13
CA SER A 305 -3.70 23.57 0.36
C SER A 305 -2.98 23.63 1.72
N GLY A 306 -3.68 23.30 2.81
CA GLY A 306 -3.09 23.34 4.17
C GLY A 306 -1.91 22.40 4.37
N PRO A 307 -2.03 21.10 4.06
CA PRO A 307 -0.93 20.15 4.15
C PRO A 307 0.26 20.52 3.25
N THR A 308 0.02 21.11 2.08
CA THR A 308 1.10 21.58 1.20
C THR A 308 1.83 22.77 1.82
N THR A 309 1.14 23.69 2.47
CA THR A 309 1.77 24.79 3.23
C THR A 309 2.68 24.25 4.35
N ILE A 310 2.25 23.22 5.07
CA ILE A 310 3.07 22.58 6.11
C ILE A 310 4.29 21.89 5.48
N LEU A 311 4.11 21.19 4.35
CA LEU A 311 5.19 20.56 3.62
C LEU A 311 6.22 21.59 3.13
N PHE A 312 5.74 22.74 2.64
CA PHE A 312 6.60 23.87 2.27
C PHE A 312 7.35 24.43 3.49
N ALA A 313 6.67 24.61 4.62
CA ALA A 313 7.29 25.13 5.83
C ALA A 313 8.39 24.21 6.39
N ILE A 314 8.13 22.90 6.47
CA ILE A 314 9.06 21.92 7.03
C ILE A 314 10.13 21.50 6.02
N GLY A 315 9.74 21.32 4.75
CA GLY A 315 10.63 20.76 3.73
C GLY A 315 11.49 21.80 3.01
N ILE A 316 11.04 23.05 2.94
CA ILE A 316 11.73 24.11 2.19
C ILE A 316 12.12 25.26 3.12
N LEU A 317 11.15 25.89 3.80
CA LEU A 317 11.40 27.10 4.56
C LEU A 317 12.33 26.88 5.75
N MET A 318 12.08 25.85 6.58
CA MET A 318 12.89 25.59 7.78
C MET A 318 14.34 25.19 7.45
N PRO A 319 14.63 24.27 6.50
CA PRO A 319 15.99 24.00 6.05
C PRO A 319 16.68 25.23 5.47
N MET A 320 15.99 26.03 4.65
CA MET A 320 16.57 27.26 4.08
C MET A 320 16.91 28.28 5.17
N VAL A 321 16.04 28.48 6.16
CA VAL A 321 16.29 29.41 7.27
C VAL A 321 17.47 28.94 8.10
N ILE A 322 17.51 27.67 8.49
CA ILE A 322 18.64 27.14 9.29
C ILE A 322 19.93 27.17 8.49
N GLY A 323 19.90 26.83 7.19
CA GLY A 323 21.04 26.93 6.29
C GLY A 323 21.55 28.37 6.14
N ALA A 324 20.64 29.34 6.00
CA ALA A 324 20.99 30.76 5.94
C ALA A 324 21.51 31.31 7.28
N MET A 325 21.03 30.76 8.41
CA MET A 325 21.49 31.10 9.75
C MET A 325 22.78 30.37 10.14
N LEU A 326 23.23 29.37 9.38
CA LEU A 326 24.42 28.58 9.70
C LEU A 326 25.69 29.44 9.94
N PRO A 327 25.99 30.47 9.13
CA PRO A 327 27.12 31.35 9.40
C PRO A 327 26.96 32.13 10.72
N MET A 328 25.73 32.53 11.05
CA MET A 328 25.41 33.24 12.30
C MET A 328 25.47 32.31 13.53
N LEU A 329 25.02 31.07 13.38
CA LEU A 329 25.11 30.00 14.39
C LEU A 329 26.55 29.50 14.61
N SER A 330 27.44 29.69 13.64
CA SER A 330 28.88 29.43 13.82
C SER A 330 29.54 30.54 14.66
N LEU A 331 29.08 31.79 14.52
CA LEU A 331 29.60 32.94 15.27
C LEU A 331 29.13 32.95 16.73
N VAL A 332 27.87 32.59 16.97
CA VAL A 332 27.32 32.40 18.31
C VAL A 332 27.55 30.95 18.67
N ASN A 333 28.52 30.66 19.54
CA ASN A 333 28.97 29.30 19.91
C ASN A 333 27.88 28.49 20.67
N ILE A 334 26.72 28.28 20.04
CA ILE A 334 25.56 27.59 20.59
C ILE A 334 25.81 26.09 20.40
N ASN A 335 26.15 25.42 21.50
CA ASN A 335 26.16 23.96 21.54
C ASN A 335 24.73 23.42 21.44
N LEU A 336 24.31 23.12 20.21
CA LEU A 336 23.14 22.31 19.91
C LEU A 336 23.47 20.85 20.22
N THR A 337 23.66 20.55 21.50
CA THR A 337 23.76 19.17 21.97
C THR A 337 22.39 18.52 21.80
N ILE A 338 22.23 17.73 20.75
CA ILE A 338 21.16 16.72 20.70
C ILE A 338 21.54 15.71 21.79
N PRO A 339 20.70 15.48 22.81
CA PRO A 339 20.96 14.41 23.75
C PRO A 339 20.80 13.11 22.97
N ALA A 340 21.91 12.56 22.47
CA ALA A 340 21.99 11.15 22.15
C ALA A 340 21.53 10.41 23.40
N ALA A 341 20.45 9.65 23.26
CA ALA A 341 19.78 8.98 24.36
C ALA A 341 20.80 8.16 25.17
N GLY A 342 21.04 8.58 26.42
CA GLY A 342 21.80 7.79 27.40
C GLY A 342 23.05 8.45 27.98
N ALA A 343 22.97 9.69 28.46
CA ALA A 343 23.81 10.12 29.59
C ALA A 343 23.13 11.28 30.32
N ALA A 344 22.35 10.95 31.34
CA ALA A 344 21.93 11.92 32.32
C ALA A 344 23.16 12.36 33.13
N GLY A 345 23.49 13.65 33.05
CA GLY A 345 24.35 14.33 34.02
C GLY A 345 25.82 14.45 33.63
N SER A 346 26.19 15.61 33.07
CA SER A 346 27.32 16.36 33.60
C SER A 346 27.24 17.81 33.13
N THR A 347 26.97 18.65 34.14
CA THR A 347 27.29 20.08 34.30
C THR A 347 27.97 20.81 33.15
N ALA A 348 27.38 21.97 32.85
CA ALA A 348 28.03 23.15 32.30
C ALA A 348 29.50 23.29 32.75
N GLY A 349 30.41 23.16 31.80
CA GLY A 349 31.83 23.46 31.94
C GLY A 349 32.25 24.36 30.78
N ILE A 350 32.69 25.56 31.11
CA ILE A 350 33.27 26.52 30.17
C ILE A 350 34.75 26.12 30.04
N THR A 351 35.12 25.49 28.93
CA THR A 351 36.51 25.37 28.49
C THR A 351 36.63 25.94 27.08
N PRO A 352 37.47 26.95 26.85
CA PRO A 352 37.73 27.46 25.53
C PRO A 352 38.74 26.55 24.80
N ALA A 353 38.57 26.46 23.48
CA ALA A 353 39.42 25.78 22.50
C ALA A 353 39.16 24.26 22.29
N GLN A 354 38.98 23.94 21.00
CA GLN A 354 38.90 22.61 20.38
C GLN A 354 37.70 21.75 20.76
N GLN A 355 36.55 21.96 20.09
CA GLN A 355 35.77 20.90 19.43
C GLN A 355 34.59 21.51 18.65
N SER A 356 34.87 22.17 17.53
CA SER A 356 33.86 22.65 16.55
C SER A 356 33.27 21.52 15.69
N SER A 357 33.51 20.25 16.04
CA SER A 357 33.07 19.07 15.28
C SER A 357 31.71 18.51 15.72
N ASP A 358 31.26 18.73 16.96
CA ASP A 358 30.08 18.02 17.49
C ASP A 358 28.74 18.55 16.96
N ASN A 359 28.63 19.86 16.78
CA ASN A 359 27.39 20.46 16.25
C ASN A 359 27.26 20.29 14.72
N THR A 360 28.38 20.09 14.02
CA THR A 360 28.42 19.94 12.56
C THR A 360 27.81 18.61 12.13
N VAL A 361 28.11 17.53 12.84
CA VAL A 361 27.51 16.20 12.57
C VAL A 361 26.00 16.22 12.84
N ALA A 362 25.58 16.84 13.95
CA ALA A 362 24.16 16.99 14.27
C ALA A 362 23.39 17.76 13.17
N LEU A 363 24.01 18.80 12.62
CA LEU A 363 23.39 19.61 11.59
C LEU A 363 23.35 18.91 10.22
N ILE A 364 24.39 18.16 9.86
CA ILE A 364 24.41 17.30 8.65
C ILE A 364 23.30 16.25 8.75
N VAL A 365 23.18 15.56 9.87
CA VAL A 365 22.12 14.55 10.08
C VAL A 365 20.73 15.20 10.03
N LEU A 366 20.57 16.39 10.61
CA LEU A 366 19.29 17.09 10.61
C LEU A 366 18.90 17.55 9.19
N MET A 367 19.84 18.10 8.42
CA MET A 367 19.60 18.60 7.06
C MET A 367 19.44 17.50 6.02
N ASP A 368 20.33 16.50 6.02
CA ASP A 368 20.40 15.53 4.93
C ASP A 368 19.53 14.28 5.19
N ILE A 369 19.16 14.01 6.46
CA ILE A 369 18.43 12.80 6.82
C ILE A 369 17.07 13.16 7.43
N LEU A 370 17.05 13.93 8.53
CA LEU A 370 15.81 14.16 9.28
C LEU A 370 14.77 14.92 8.45
N PHE A 371 15.12 16.07 7.89
CA PHE A 371 14.17 16.86 7.09
C PHE A 371 13.64 16.12 5.86
N PRO A 372 14.48 15.48 5.03
CA PRO A 372 13.99 14.70 3.89
C PRO A 372 13.08 13.55 4.32
N ILE A 373 13.41 12.81 5.37
CA ILE A 373 12.58 11.69 5.86
C ILE A 373 11.23 12.18 6.39
N VAL A 374 11.23 13.25 7.20
CA VAL A 374 9.99 13.82 7.76
C VAL A 374 9.11 14.37 6.63
N THR A 375 9.70 15.11 5.70
CA THR A 375 9.00 15.68 4.55
C THR A 375 8.45 14.58 3.66
N PHE A 376 9.24 13.56 3.34
CA PHE A 376 8.81 12.41 2.55
C PHE A 376 7.69 11.63 3.25
N GLY A 377 7.81 11.37 4.56
CA GLY A 377 6.78 10.68 5.34
C GLY A 377 5.46 11.45 5.37
N TYR A 378 5.53 12.77 5.53
CA TYR A 378 4.35 13.63 5.52
C TYR A 378 3.71 13.72 4.13
N ALA A 379 4.50 13.90 3.07
CA ALA A 379 4.02 13.86 1.69
C ALA A 379 3.36 12.52 1.35
N TYR A 380 3.98 11.41 1.74
CA TYR A 380 3.43 10.07 1.53
C TYR A 380 2.10 9.87 2.26
N TYR A 381 1.98 10.38 3.49
CA TYR A 381 0.75 10.32 4.26
C TYR A 381 -0.41 11.10 3.60
N ILE A 382 -0.13 12.30 3.07
CA ILE A 382 -1.14 13.13 2.38
C ILE A 382 -1.58 12.46 1.08
N LEU A 383 -0.61 12.05 0.24
CA LEU A 383 -0.89 11.38 -1.04
C LEU A 383 -1.59 10.04 -0.85
N GLY A 384 -1.34 9.35 0.26
CA GLY A 384 -2.00 8.10 0.63
C GLY A 384 -3.50 8.24 0.90
N LYS A 385 -4.00 9.46 1.15
CA LYS A 385 -5.44 9.74 1.34
C LYS A 385 -6.17 10.10 0.05
N ARG A 386 -5.47 10.14 -1.09
CA ARG A 386 -6.11 10.46 -2.37
C ARG A 386 -7.29 9.53 -2.63
N PRO A 387 -8.45 10.05 -3.07
CA PRO A 387 -9.54 9.21 -3.52
C PRO A 387 -9.03 8.30 -4.65
N GLY A 388 -9.51 7.05 -4.67
CA GLY A 388 -9.13 6.11 -5.70
C GLY A 388 -9.48 6.67 -7.07
N THR A 389 -8.48 6.79 -7.94
CA THR A 389 -8.67 7.03 -9.37
C THR A 389 -8.37 5.75 -10.12
N THR A 390 -8.88 5.62 -11.34
CA THR A 390 -8.43 4.58 -12.27
C THR A 390 -6.91 4.69 -12.41
N PRO A 391 -6.13 3.65 -12.03
CA PRO A 391 -4.71 3.64 -12.34
C PRO A 391 -4.56 3.63 -13.87
N PRO A 392 -3.51 4.29 -14.41
CA PRO A 392 -3.23 4.25 -15.83
C PRO A 392 -3.10 2.80 -16.30
N PRO A 393 -3.46 2.50 -17.56
CA PRO A 393 -3.36 1.15 -18.09
C PRO A 393 -1.96 0.58 -17.89
N LYS A 394 -1.90 -0.68 -17.42
CA LYS A 394 -0.62 -1.39 -17.23
C LYS A 394 -0.08 -1.79 -18.59
N ILE A 395 0.84 -1.00 -19.10
CA ILE A 395 1.59 -1.34 -20.31
C ILE A 395 2.61 -2.42 -19.94
N LYS A 396 2.43 -3.63 -20.47
CA LYS A 396 3.41 -4.71 -20.29
C LYS A 396 4.68 -4.33 -21.06
N SER A 397 5.81 -4.35 -20.39
CA SER A 397 7.09 -4.10 -21.05
C SER A 397 7.27 -5.09 -22.22
N THR A 398 7.36 -4.56 -23.43
CA THR A 398 7.69 -5.31 -24.66
C THR A 398 9.14 -5.82 -24.66
N MET A 399 9.95 -5.41 -23.67
CA MET A 399 11.32 -5.86 -23.50
C MET A 399 11.41 -7.31 -23.00
N SER A 400 12.20 -8.12 -23.69
CA SER A 400 12.57 -9.46 -23.23
C SER A 400 13.41 -9.37 -21.95
N LYS A 401 13.17 -10.28 -20.98
CA LYS A 401 13.93 -10.40 -19.73
C LYS A 401 15.46 -10.47 -19.95
N LYS A 402 15.92 -10.99 -21.09
CA LYS A 402 17.34 -11.02 -21.44
C LYS A 402 17.92 -9.62 -21.67
N LYS A 403 17.16 -8.72 -22.32
CA LYS A 403 17.58 -7.34 -22.56
C LYS A 403 17.54 -6.52 -21.27
N GLU A 404 16.52 -6.73 -20.44
CA GLU A 404 16.42 -6.08 -19.12
C GLU A 404 17.61 -6.45 -18.23
N ASN A 405 17.97 -7.74 -18.16
CA ASN A 405 19.14 -8.19 -17.42
C ASN A 405 20.45 -7.63 -18.00
N ALA A 406 20.56 -7.50 -19.33
CA ALA A 406 21.73 -6.89 -19.96
C ALA A 406 21.88 -5.41 -19.57
N ILE A 407 20.77 -4.66 -19.54
CA ILE A 407 20.75 -3.25 -19.09
C ILE A 407 21.11 -3.13 -17.61
N LEU A 408 20.63 -4.05 -16.76
CA LEU A 408 21.05 -4.11 -15.36
C LEU A 408 22.56 -4.35 -15.22
N ILE A 409 23.10 -5.29 -15.99
CA ILE A 409 24.54 -5.60 -15.96
C ILE A 409 25.36 -4.40 -16.44
N THR A 410 24.95 -3.72 -17.51
CA THR A 410 25.67 -2.53 -18.00
C THR A 410 25.57 -1.36 -17.02
N ALA A 411 24.41 -1.16 -16.37
CA ALA A 411 24.26 -0.17 -15.31
C ALA A 411 25.19 -0.48 -14.12
N LEU A 412 25.29 -1.75 -13.72
CA LEU A 412 26.13 -2.19 -12.61
C LEU A 412 27.63 -2.04 -12.95
N ILE A 413 28.03 -2.37 -14.18
CA ILE A 413 29.40 -2.14 -14.68
C ILE A 413 29.73 -0.64 -14.67
N LEU A 414 28.78 0.21 -15.08
CA LEU A 414 28.96 1.66 -15.06
C LEU A 414 29.12 2.19 -13.63
N THR A 415 28.29 1.73 -12.69
CA THR A 415 28.41 2.09 -11.27
C THR A 415 29.73 1.64 -10.68
N ILE A 416 30.14 0.39 -10.91
CA ILE A 416 31.40 -0.15 -10.40
C ILE A 416 32.59 0.58 -11.04
N GLY A 417 32.58 0.79 -12.36
CA GLY A 417 33.66 1.46 -13.08
C GLY A 417 33.92 2.88 -12.57
N ILE A 418 32.86 3.65 -12.35
CA ILE A 418 32.97 5.03 -11.83
C ILE A 418 33.33 5.02 -10.34
N SER A 419 32.77 4.07 -9.56
CA SER A 419 33.08 3.96 -8.13
C SER A 419 34.51 3.48 -7.89
N LEU A 420 35.12 2.67 -8.76
CA LEU A 420 36.52 2.23 -8.61
C LEU A 420 37.50 3.42 -8.66
N VAL A 421 37.13 4.52 -9.32
CA VAL A 421 37.93 5.76 -9.35
C VAL A 421 38.08 6.37 -7.95
N SER A 422 37.17 6.07 -7.01
CA SER A 422 37.28 6.58 -5.63
C SER A 422 38.38 5.89 -4.83
N ILE A 423 38.75 4.65 -5.14
CA ILE A 423 39.71 3.85 -4.34
C ILE A 423 41.06 4.56 -4.18
N PRO A 424 41.75 4.99 -5.26
CA PRO A 424 43.02 5.71 -5.11
C PRO A 424 42.85 7.09 -4.46
N MET A 425 41.67 7.69 -4.52
CA MET A 425 41.39 9.00 -3.90
C MET A 425 41.17 8.88 -2.39
N VAL A 426 40.49 7.82 -1.93
CA VAL A 426 40.26 7.55 -0.50
C VAL A 426 41.55 7.05 0.19
N LEU A 427 42.45 6.40 -0.55
CA LEU A 427 43.78 5.99 -0.08
C LEU A 427 44.82 7.13 -0.11
N ALA A 428 44.44 8.33 -0.55
CA ALA A 428 45.34 9.47 -0.56
C ALA A 428 45.69 9.90 0.88
N PRO A 429 46.88 10.49 1.12
CA PRO A 429 47.28 10.96 2.44
C PRO A 429 46.26 11.92 3.05
N GLU A 430 46.01 11.77 4.35
CA GLU A 430 45.11 12.64 5.12
C GLU A 430 45.54 14.11 4.98
N GLY A 431 44.59 15.00 4.68
CA GLY A 431 44.84 16.42 4.46
C GLY A 431 45.01 16.84 2.99
N THR A 432 45.10 15.90 2.05
CA THR A 432 45.04 16.22 0.61
C THR A 432 43.61 16.51 0.16
N ILE A 433 43.44 17.42 -0.80
CA ILE A 433 42.14 17.72 -1.44
C ILE A 433 41.51 16.45 -2.03
N LEU A 434 42.36 15.53 -2.51
CA LEU A 434 41.94 14.27 -3.11
C LEU A 434 41.21 13.34 -2.11
N TYR A 435 41.65 13.32 -0.85
CA TYR A 435 40.99 12.56 0.23
C TYR A 435 39.55 13.05 0.48
N TYR A 436 39.34 14.37 0.53
CA TYR A 436 38.01 14.95 0.76
C TYR A 436 37.06 14.78 -0.43
N ILE A 437 37.59 14.73 -1.67
CA ILE A 437 36.81 14.50 -2.89
C ILE A 437 36.55 13.01 -3.13
N GLY A 438 37.31 12.12 -2.48
CA GLY A 438 37.26 10.68 -2.66
C GLY A 438 35.86 10.04 -2.64
N PRO A 439 34.90 10.47 -1.79
CA PRO A 439 33.55 9.91 -1.79
C PRO A 439 32.67 10.31 -2.99
N LEU A 440 32.97 11.41 -3.70
CA LEU A 440 32.10 11.95 -4.76
C LEU A 440 31.92 11.00 -5.96
N PRO A 441 32.96 10.33 -6.50
CA PRO A 441 32.80 9.35 -7.57
C PRO A 441 31.84 8.20 -7.22
N ILE A 442 31.75 7.79 -5.95
CA ILE A 442 30.81 6.75 -5.51
C ILE A 442 29.38 7.23 -5.69
N ILE A 443 29.08 8.44 -5.21
CA ILE A 443 27.74 9.04 -5.30
C ILE A 443 27.35 9.23 -6.78
N ILE A 444 28.27 9.73 -7.60
CA ILE A 444 28.06 9.95 -9.04
C ILE A 444 27.86 8.61 -9.76
N GLY A 445 28.67 7.60 -9.46
CA GLY A 445 28.58 6.28 -10.09
C GLY A 445 27.26 5.57 -9.78
N VAL A 446 26.79 5.66 -8.54
CA VAL A 446 25.48 5.13 -8.14
C VAL A 446 24.36 5.92 -8.81
N GLY A 447 24.42 7.25 -8.78
CA GLY A 447 23.42 8.12 -9.40
C GLY A 447 23.28 7.87 -10.91
N LEU A 448 24.39 7.81 -11.63
CA LEU A 448 24.41 7.57 -13.08
C LEU A 448 23.96 6.15 -13.44
N GLY A 449 24.34 5.14 -12.66
CA GLY A 449 23.87 3.77 -12.89
C GLY A 449 22.35 3.65 -12.73
N ILE A 450 21.80 4.23 -11.67
CA ILE A 450 20.34 4.28 -11.45
C ILE A 450 19.67 5.07 -12.58
N ALA A 451 20.21 6.24 -12.93
CA ALA A 451 19.65 7.07 -14.01
C ALA A 451 19.65 6.35 -15.36
N TYR A 452 20.72 5.64 -15.69
CA TYR A 452 20.82 4.86 -16.93
C TYR A 452 19.81 3.71 -16.95
N TYR A 453 19.71 2.95 -15.86
CA TYR A 453 18.75 1.85 -15.73
C TYR A 453 17.31 2.37 -15.85
N CYS A 454 16.94 3.39 -15.08
CA CYS A 454 15.60 3.96 -15.09
C CYS A 454 15.29 4.61 -16.45
N GLY A 455 16.23 5.37 -17.03
CA GLY A 455 16.02 6.04 -18.31
C GLY A 455 15.75 5.06 -19.43
N THR A 456 16.56 4.01 -19.56
CA THR A 456 16.43 3.03 -20.65
C THR A 456 15.20 2.13 -20.50
N THR A 457 14.86 1.72 -19.28
CA THR A 457 13.70 0.86 -19.02
C THR A 457 12.38 1.60 -19.15
N VAL A 458 12.32 2.86 -18.69
CA VAL A 458 11.07 3.64 -18.66
C VAL A 458 10.78 4.31 -20.00
N PHE A 459 11.80 4.64 -20.81
CA PHE A 459 11.60 5.39 -22.06
C PHE A 459 10.61 4.71 -23.03
N ALA A 460 10.77 3.40 -23.26
CA ALA A 460 9.87 2.65 -24.14
C ALA A 460 8.42 2.62 -23.63
N ILE A 461 8.26 2.40 -22.31
CA ILE A 461 6.95 2.39 -21.65
C ILE A 461 6.30 3.78 -21.71
N LYS A 462 7.09 4.83 -21.51
CA LYS A 462 6.61 6.20 -21.60
C LYS A 462 6.11 6.52 -23.00
N LYS A 463 6.84 6.12 -24.04
CA LYS A 463 6.40 6.34 -25.43
C LYS A 463 5.05 5.69 -25.71
N GLU A 464 4.90 4.40 -25.40
CA GLU A 464 3.62 3.70 -25.57
C GLU A 464 2.49 4.35 -24.75
N ARG A 465 2.81 4.90 -23.58
CA ARG A 465 1.84 5.61 -22.74
C ARG A 465 1.42 6.95 -23.34
N ASP A 466 2.36 7.72 -23.86
CA ASP A 466 2.10 9.00 -24.51
C ASP A 466 1.24 8.77 -25.77
N ASP A 467 1.48 7.69 -26.52
CA ASP A 467 0.66 7.28 -27.67
C ASP A 467 -0.78 6.91 -27.25
N ILE A 468 -0.96 6.20 -26.13
CA ILE A 468 -2.29 5.87 -25.56
C ILE A 468 -3.02 7.14 -25.12
N ILE A 469 -2.34 8.06 -24.43
CA ILE A 469 -2.95 9.32 -23.98
C ILE A 469 -3.44 10.13 -25.18
N LYS A 470 -2.62 10.22 -26.24
CA LYS A 470 -3.01 10.89 -27.48
C LYS A 470 -4.25 10.23 -28.10
N MET A 471 -4.28 8.89 -28.15
CA MET A 471 -5.45 8.14 -28.63
C MET A 471 -6.69 8.40 -27.77
N GLU A 472 -6.55 8.45 -26.44
CA GLU A 472 -7.66 8.74 -25.51
C GLU A 472 -8.21 10.17 -25.68
N GLU A 473 -7.35 11.15 -25.96
CA GLU A 473 -7.75 12.53 -26.23
C GLU A 473 -8.52 12.66 -27.56
N GLU A 474 -8.10 11.92 -28.59
CA GLU A 474 -8.70 11.91 -29.93
C GLU A 474 -9.94 11.00 -30.05
N PHE A 475 -10.15 10.08 -29.12
CA PHE A 475 -11.21 9.07 -29.18
C PHE A 475 -12.64 9.64 -29.16
N PRO A 476 -12.98 10.65 -28.33
CA PRO A 476 -14.31 11.27 -28.35
C PRO A 476 -14.64 11.91 -29.71
N ASP A 477 -13.66 12.53 -30.36
CA ASP A 477 -13.84 13.14 -31.68
C ASP A 477 -14.07 12.06 -32.75
N ALA A 478 -13.33 10.95 -32.67
CA ALA A 478 -13.55 9.79 -33.54
C ALA A 478 -14.96 9.20 -33.36
N LEU A 479 -15.44 9.07 -32.13
CA LEU A 479 -16.80 8.59 -31.84
C LEU A 479 -17.88 9.57 -32.33
N PHE A 480 -17.64 10.88 -32.20
CA PHE A 480 -18.55 11.90 -32.70
C PHE A 480 -18.67 11.84 -34.23
N GLN A 481 -17.54 11.76 -34.94
CA GLN A 481 -17.53 11.61 -36.40
C GLN A 481 -18.20 10.31 -36.86
N LEU A 482 -17.92 9.20 -36.17
CA LEU A 482 -18.58 7.91 -36.44
C LEU A 482 -20.10 8.02 -36.26
N GLY A 483 -20.55 8.60 -35.15
CA GLY A 483 -21.96 8.80 -34.84
C GLY A 483 -22.67 9.71 -35.85
N SER A 484 -22.04 10.83 -36.24
CA SER A 484 -22.56 11.73 -37.28
C SER A 484 -22.79 10.98 -38.59
N ARG A 485 -21.78 10.21 -39.03
CA ARG A 485 -21.84 9.47 -40.30
C ARG A 485 -22.85 8.34 -40.31
N MET A 486 -23.03 7.66 -39.18
CA MET A 486 -24.10 6.68 -39.01
C MET A 486 -25.48 7.33 -39.06
N THR A 487 -25.63 8.52 -38.47
CA THR A 487 -26.88 9.30 -38.49
C THR A 487 -27.20 9.81 -39.89
N GLU A 488 -26.18 10.13 -40.69
CA GLU A 488 -26.28 10.48 -42.12
C GLU A 488 -26.65 9.28 -43.02
N GLY A 489 -26.78 8.07 -42.46
CA GLY A 489 -27.22 6.88 -43.17
C GLY A 489 -26.10 6.01 -43.76
N SER A 490 -24.83 6.27 -43.41
CA SER A 490 -23.73 5.37 -43.80
C SER A 490 -23.81 4.04 -43.04
N SER A 491 -23.46 2.93 -43.70
CA SER A 491 -23.29 1.65 -42.99
C SER A 491 -22.18 1.76 -41.96
N VAL A 492 -22.24 0.95 -40.90
CA VAL A 492 -21.25 0.98 -39.80
C VAL A 492 -19.84 0.74 -40.35
N GLU A 493 -19.66 -0.17 -41.31
CA GLU A 493 -18.32 -0.43 -41.87
C GLU A 493 -17.78 0.78 -42.66
N VAL A 494 -18.63 1.45 -43.45
CA VAL A 494 -18.23 2.61 -44.24
C VAL A 494 -17.95 3.81 -43.34
N ALA A 495 -18.79 4.03 -42.33
CA ALA A 495 -18.60 5.09 -41.34
C ALA A 495 -17.28 4.87 -40.58
N LEU A 496 -17.01 3.64 -40.13
CA LEU A 496 -15.78 3.29 -39.43
C LEU A 496 -14.54 3.49 -40.32
N LYS A 497 -14.58 2.99 -41.56
CA LYS A 497 -13.47 3.13 -42.51
C LYS A 497 -13.15 4.60 -42.79
N ARG A 498 -14.16 5.40 -43.13
CA ARG A 498 -13.95 6.82 -43.42
C ARG A 498 -13.48 7.57 -42.18
N THR A 499 -13.92 7.17 -40.98
CA THR A 499 -13.51 7.85 -39.73
C THR A 499 -12.05 7.53 -39.44
N ALA A 500 -11.61 6.28 -39.62
CA ALA A 500 -10.21 5.91 -39.54
C ALA A 500 -9.35 6.71 -40.53
N GLU A 501 -9.76 6.83 -41.80
CA GLU A 501 -9.07 7.65 -42.81
C GLU A 501 -8.99 9.14 -42.42
N SER A 502 -9.98 9.67 -41.71
CA SER A 502 -10.00 11.07 -41.24
C SER A 502 -9.12 11.31 -40.02
N MET A 503 -8.85 10.28 -39.23
CA MET A 503 -8.04 10.35 -38.00
C MET A 503 -6.55 10.04 -38.25
N GLU A 504 -6.18 9.55 -39.44
CA GLU A 504 -4.78 9.39 -39.86
C GLU A 504 -4.08 10.72 -40.25
N GLY A 505 -4.85 11.83 -40.28
CA GLY A 505 -4.41 13.16 -40.72
C GLY A 505 -3.64 13.99 -39.69
#